data_AF-A0A918C5M5-F1
#
_entry.id   AF-A0A918C5M5-F1
#
_cell.length_a   1.000
_cell.length_b   1.000
_cell.length_c   1.000
_cell.angle_alpha   90.00
_cell.angle_beta   90.00
_cell.angle_gamma   90.00
#
_symmetry.space_group_name_H-M   'P 1'
#
loop_
_entity.id
_entity.type
_entity.pdbx_description
1 polymer ?
#
loop_
_entity_poly.entity_id
_entity_poly.type
_entity_poly.pdbx_seq_one_letter_code
_entity_poly.pdbx_strand_id
1 'polypeptide(L)'
;MTLPFTSWRVLDHGLTILTPQGEPEPQWTGQASGHLHSLRQTLEDGTAHILPHAQRLGCRLTRHTAHELPFMSVLKHPDADPHALAEVQRHWEEWLTQTGGAALQVIANANNVSLLPASLGKAQAVMYLRRTYFSDAALVLGLGDSLSDVPFLNACDFALTPPGGQLLRSVTAARLPQR
;
A
#
# COMPACT_ATOMS: atom_id res chain seq x y z
N MET A 1 -22.17 -5.83 1.01
CA MET A 1 -22.45 -5.74 2.47
C MET A 1 -21.66 -4.56 3.00
N THR A 2 -22.30 -3.63 3.71
CA THR A 2 -21.63 -2.48 4.32
C THR A 2 -21.58 -2.71 5.82
N LEU A 3 -20.38 -2.66 6.41
CA LEU A 3 -20.22 -2.77 7.86
C LEU A 3 -20.43 -1.39 8.50
N PRO A 4 -21.20 -1.27 9.60
CA PRO A 4 -21.55 0.02 10.20
C PRO A 4 -20.44 0.54 11.13
N PHE A 5 -19.24 0.78 10.60
CA PHE A 5 -18.16 1.38 11.37
C PHE A 5 -18.44 2.87 11.65
N THR A 6 -18.46 3.24 12.93
CA THR A 6 -18.80 4.60 13.40
C THR A 6 -17.59 5.40 13.89
N SER A 7 -16.38 4.82 13.86
CA SER A 7 -15.15 5.46 14.30
C SER A 7 -14.31 5.93 13.11
N TRP A 8 -13.10 6.41 13.40
CA TRP A 8 -12.08 6.79 12.43
C TRP A 8 -11.83 5.68 11.41
N ARG A 9 -11.60 6.05 10.14
CA ARG A 9 -11.35 5.11 9.04
C ARG A 9 -10.10 5.49 8.28
N VAL A 10 -9.22 4.53 8.06
CA VAL A 10 -8.02 4.68 7.23
C VAL A 10 -8.31 4.08 5.86
N LEU A 11 -8.20 4.89 4.80
CA LEU A 11 -8.47 4.52 3.40
C LEU A 11 -7.22 4.75 2.54
N ASP A 12 -7.30 4.39 1.25
CA ASP A 12 -6.30 4.70 0.22
C ASP A 12 -4.87 4.32 0.65
N HIS A 13 -4.69 3.08 1.09
CA HIS A 13 -3.41 2.56 1.59
C HIS A 13 -2.79 3.34 2.76
N GLY A 14 -3.58 4.17 3.47
CA GLY A 14 -3.10 5.02 4.55
C GLY A 14 -3.09 6.51 4.22
N LEU A 15 -3.36 6.90 2.97
CA LEU A 15 -3.26 8.30 2.54
C LEU A 15 -4.48 9.15 2.95
N THR A 16 -5.58 8.51 3.31
CA THR A 16 -6.80 9.19 3.75
C THR A 16 -7.20 8.70 5.13
N ILE A 17 -7.45 9.62 6.04
CA ILE A 17 -8.08 9.34 7.33
C ILE A 17 -9.41 10.08 7.35
N LEU A 18 -10.49 9.37 7.60
CA LEU A 18 -11.80 9.96 7.87
C LEU A 18 -12.06 9.99 9.37
N THR A 19 -12.65 11.07 9.84
CA THR A 19 -13.21 11.23 11.19
C THR A 19 -14.41 10.30 11.40
N PRO A 20 -14.90 10.12 12.65
CA PRO A 20 -16.14 9.41 12.92
C PRO A 20 -17.35 9.95 12.16
N GLN A 21 -17.35 11.24 11.82
CA GLN A 21 -18.39 11.91 11.03
C GLN A 21 -18.25 11.64 9.53
N GLY A 22 -17.12 11.09 9.09
CA GLY A 22 -16.83 10.77 7.70
C GLY A 22 -16.13 11.87 6.91
N GLU A 23 -15.70 12.93 7.58
CA GLU A 23 -14.92 14.01 6.96
C GLU A 23 -13.42 13.67 6.96
N PRO A 24 -12.64 14.09 5.95
CA PRO A 24 -11.19 13.94 5.96
C PRO A 24 -10.55 14.66 7.16
N GLU A 25 -9.58 14.01 7.83
CA GLU A 25 -8.80 14.63 8.90
C GLU A 25 -7.83 15.68 8.29
N PRO A 26 -7.95 16.97 8.65
CA PRO A 26 -7.25 18.04 7.94
C PRO A 26 -5.72 17.97 8.02
N GLN A 27 -5.15 17.63 9.18
CA GLN A 27 -3.70 17.64 9.36
C GLN A 27 -3.05 16.52 8.54
N TRP A 28 -3.62 15.33 8.59
CA TRP A 28 -3.21 14.17 7.82
C TRP A 28 -3.38 14.40 6.32
N THR A 29 -4.49 15.02 5.91
CA THR A 29 -4.73 15.39 4.51
C THR A 29 -3.63 16.32 4.00
N GLY A 30 -3.22 17.33 4.78
CA GLY A 30 -2.11 18.20 4.44
C GLY A 30 -0.79 17.45 4.29
N GLN A 31 -0.49 16.54 5.23
CA GLN A 31 0.72 15.71 5.19
C GLN A 31 0.74 14.78 3.97
N ALA A 32 -0.36 14.08 3.72
CA ALA A 32 -0.50 13.15 2.60
C ALA A 32 -0.42 13.87 1.25
N SER A 33 -1.16 14.96 1.08
CA SER A 33 -1.12 15.75 -0.16
C SER A 33 0.25 16.34 -0.43
N GLY A 34 0.94 16.87 0.59
CA GLY A 34 2.31 17.36 0.44
C GLY A 34 3.29 16.27 0.02
N HIS A 35 3.13 15.06 0.59
CA HIS A 35 3.94 13.90 0.21
C HIS A 35 3.66 13.43 -1.22
N LEU A 36 2.39 13.33 -1.62
CA LEU A 36 2.02 12.92 -2.98
C LEU A 36 2.47 13.96 -4.01
N HIS A 37 2.40 15.24 -3.68
CA HIS A 37 2.87 16.30 -4.58
C HIS A 37 4.36 16.17 -4.88
N SER A 38 5.20 15.86 -3.87
CA SER A 38 6.64 15.68 -4.09
C SER A 38 6.99 14.45 -4.92
N LEU A 39 6.13 13.43 -4.94
CA LEU A 39 6.33 12.19 -5.69
C LEU A 39 5.63 12.15 -7.06
N ARG A 40 4.78 13.13 -7.34
CA ARG A 40 3.91 13.14 -8.52
C ARG A 40 4.67 12.91 -9.81
N GLN A 41 5.73 13.69 -10.05
CA GLN A 41 6.50 13.59 -11.29
C GLN A 41 7.15 12.21 -11.44
N THR A 42 7.79 11.70 -10.37
CA THR A 42 8.43 10.39 -10.39
C THR A 42 7.42 9.27 -10.65
N LEU A 43 6.21 9.34 -10.07
CA LEU A 43 5.16 8.37 -10.35
C LEU A 43 4.65 8.45 -11.80
N GLU A 44 4.48 9.66 -12.33
CA GLU A 44 4.09 9.88 -13.73
C GLU A 44 5.16 9.35 -14.70
N ASP A 45 6.44 9.61 -14.43
CA ASP A 45 7.57 9.13 -15.25
C ASP A 45 7.65 7.60 -15.23
N GLY A 46 7.54 6.97 -14.06
CA GLY A 46 7.55 5.51 -13.95
C GLY A 46 6.34 4.85 -14.63
N THR A 47 5.19 5.54 -14.64
CA THR A 47 3.99 5.09 -15.36
C THR A 47 4.16 5.22 -16.87
N ALA A 48 4.72 6.34 -17.35
CA ALA A 48 4.98 6.56 -18.77
C ALA A 48 6.04 5.59 -19.30
N HIS A 49 7.08 5.33 -18.52
CA HIS A 49 8.16 4.40 -18.87
C HIS A 49 7.66 2.99 -19.17
N ILE A 50 6.78 2.44 -18.31
CA ILE A 50 6.33 1.05 -18.45
C ILE A 50 5.23 0.88 -19.51
N LEU A 51 4.49 1.94 -19.84
CA LEU A 51 3.25 1.84 -20.62
C LEU A 51 3.43 1.13 -21.98
N PRO A 52 4.46 1.40 -22.80
CA PRO A 52 4.66 0.68 -24.06
C PRO A 52 4.94 -0.81 -23.87
N HIS A 53 5.59 -1.19 -22.77
CA HIS A 53 5.92 -2.58 -22.47
C HIS A 53 4.70 -3.32 -21.96
N ALA A 54 3.97 -2.71 -21.03
CA ALA A 54 2.70 -3.23 -20.53
C ALA A 54 1.69 -3.50 -21.65
N GLN A 55 1.57 -2.58 -22.63
CA GLN A 55 0.67 -2.76 -23.77
C GLN A 55 1.07 -3.94 -24.65
N ARG A 56 2.36 -4.14 -24.94
CA ARG A 56 2.85 -5.31 -25.70
C ARG A 56 2.57 -6.63 -24.98
N LEU A 57 2.61 -6.61 -23.65
CA LEU A 57 2.33 -7.75 -22.80
C LEU A 57 0.83 -7.96 -22.52
N GLY A 58 -0.07 -7.16 -23.11
CA GLY A 58 -1.52 -7.28 -22.89
C GLY A 58 -2.00 -6.80 -21.52
N CYS A 59 -1.14 -6.15 -20.73
CA CYS A 59 -1.49 -5.61 -19.42
C CYS A 59 -2.31 -4.32 -19.54
N ARG A 60 -3.28 -4.15 -18.64
CA ARG A 60 -4.12 -2.96 -18.51
C ARG A 60 -3.66 -2.11 -17.34
N LEU A 61 -3.48 -0.82 -17.58
CA LEU A 61 -3.15 0.18 -16.56
C LEU A 61 -4.41 0.75 -15.89
N THR A 62 -4.38 0.84 -14.57
CA THR A 62 -5.33 1.62 -13.76
C THR A 62 -4.54 2.56 -12.86
N ARG A 63 -5.02 3.79 -12.68
CA ARG A 63 -4.43 4.76 -11.74
C ARG A 63 -5.40 5.02 -10.60
N HIS A 64 -4.88 5.05 -9.38
CA HIS A 64 -5.63 5.40 -8.18
C HIS A 64 -5.20 6.77 -7.68
N THR A 65 -6.18 7.52 -7.19
CA THR A 65 -6.00 8.87 -6.67
C THR A 65 -6.42 8.94 -5.21
N ALA A 66 -5.76 9.82 -4.45
CA ALA A 66 -6.13 10.23 -3.11
C ALA A 66 -5.94 11.75 -3.08
N HIS A 67 -6.92 12.49 -2.55
CA HIS A 67 -6.90 13.96 -2.56
C HIS A 67 -6.65 14.55 -3.95
N GLU A 68 -7.29 13.97 -4.97
CA GLU A 68 -7.13 14.34 -6.40
C GLU A 68 -5.72 14.15 -6.99
N LEU A 69 -4.78 13.60 -6.23
CA LEU A 69 -3.41 13.32 -6.66
C LEU A 69 -3.22 11.83 -6.96
N PRO A 70 -2.55 11.46 -8.06
CA PRO A 70 -2.22 10.07 -8.33
C PRO A 70 -1.24 9.56 -7.26
N PHE A 71 -1.51 8.38 -6.71
CA PHE A 71 -0.61 7.74 -5.74
C PHE A 71 -0.22 6.32 -6.13
N MET A 72 -0.96 5.68 -7.03
CA MET A 72 -0.67 4.29 -7.41
C MET A 72 -1.03 4.00 -8.85
N SER A 73 -0.08 3.40 -9.57
CA SER A 73 -0.27 2.85 -10.91
C SER A 73 -0.28 1.33 -10.82
N VAL A 74 -1.34 0.70 -11.30
CA VAL A 74 -1.56 -0.75 -11.21
C VAL A 74 -1.66 -1.34 -12.61
N LEU A 75 -0.86 -2.35 -12.89
CA LEU A 75 -0.91 -3.15 -14.10
C LEU A 75 -1.50 -4.53 -13.81
N LYS A 76 -2.54 -4.90 -14.56
CA LYS A 76 -3.19 -6.21 -14.49
C LYS A 76 -3.20 -6.90 -15.85
N HIS A 77 -2.91 -8.19 -15.88
CA HIS A 77 -3.14 -9.01 -17.06
C HIS A 77 -4.56 -9.60 -17.00
N PRO A 78 -5.36 -9.57 -18.07
CA PRO A 78 -6.73 -10.10 -18.06
C PRO A 78 -6.78 -11.58 -17.64
N ASP A 79 -5.80 -12.37 -18.08
CA ASP A 79 -5.69 -13.80 -17.75
C ASP A 79 -4.77 -14.08 -16.55
N ALA A 80 -4.35 -13.03 -15.82
CA ALA A 80 -3.37 -13.13 -14.72
C ALA A 80 -2.09 -13.89 -15.11
N ASP A 81 -1.56 -13.64 -16.32
CA ASP A 81 -0.37 -14.30 -16.84
C ASP A 81 0.85 -13.98 -15.94
N PRO A 82 1.43 -14.99 -15.26
CA PRO A 82 2.53 -14.77 -14.34
C PRO A 82 3.81 -14.32 -15.04
N HIS A 83 4.04 -14.70 -16.30
CA HIS A 83 5.21 -14.27 -17.06
C HIS A 83 5.11 -12.79 -17.44
N ALA A 84 3.95 -12.37 -17.94
CA ALA A 84 3.70 -10.96 -18.27
C ALA A 84 3.83 -10.06 -17.03
N LEU A 85 3.27 -10.48 -15.89
CA LEU A 85 3.35 -9.72 -14.63
C LEU A 85 4.78 -9.70 -14.06
N ALA A 86 5.50 -10.82 -14.08
CA ALA A 86 6.91 -10.86 -13.66
C ALA A 86 7.80 -9.95 -14.52
N GLU A 87 7.54 -9.90 -15.83
CA GLU A 87 8.27 -9.02 -16.74
C GLU A 87 7.97 -7.54 -16.45
N VAL A 88 6.71 -7.18 -16.20
CA VAL A 88 6.34 -5.82 -15.77
C VAL A 88 7.04 -5.43 -14.47
N GLN A 89 7.01 -6.32 -13.46
CA GLN A 89 7.66 -6.09 -12.18
C GLN A 89 9.15 -5.81 -12.37
N ARG A 90 9.85 -6.67 -13.10
CA ARG A 90 11.29 -6.54 -13.35
C ARG A 90 11.63 -5.19 -14.01
N HIS A 91 10.88 -4.78 -15.03
CA HIS A 91 11.13 -3.49 -15.70
C HIS A 91 10.95 -2.29 -14.77
N TRP A 92 9.92 -2.30 -13.91
CA TRP A 92 9.76 -1.23 -12.91
C TRP A 92 10.86 -1.24 -11.85
N GLU A 93 11.27 -2.41 -11.35
CA GLU A 93 12.37 -2.53 -10.38
C GLU A 93 13.70 -2.04 -10.97
N GLU A 94 13.99 -2.39 -12.22
CA GLU A 94 15.15 -1.88 -12.97
C GLU A 94 15.08 -0.36 -13.13
N TRP A 95 13.92 0.19 -13.51
CA TRP A 95 13.71 1.63 -13.65
C TRP A 95 13.91 2.38 -12.32
N LEU A 96 13.39 1.85 -11.21
CA LEU A 96 13.60 2.45 -9.87
C LEU A 96 15.07 2.46 -9.48
N THR A 97 15.78 1.36 -9.76
CA THR A 97 17.21 1.24 -9.48
C THR A 97 18.01 2.28 -10.28
N GLN A 98 17.68 2.48 -11.55
CA GLN A 98 18.38 3.42 -12.44
C GLN A 98 18.11 4.89 -12.12
N THR A 99 16.90 5.22 -11.68
CA THR A 99 16.48 6.60 -11.39
C THR A 99 16.74 7.03 -9.95
N GLY A 100 17.25 6.13 -9.10
CA GLY A 100 17.42 6.40 -7.67
C GLY A 100 16.08 6.56 -6.93
N GLY A 101 15.03 5.90 -7.44
CA GLY A 101 13.63 6.04 -7.02
C GLY A 101 13.29 5.44 -5.66
N ALA A 102 14.13 5.63 -4.63
CA ALA A 102 13.92 5.08 -3.29
C ALA A 102 12.61 5.54 -2.60
N ALA A 103 11.96 6.57 -3.14
CA ALA A 103 10.69 7.08 -2.65
C ALA A 103 9.46 6.33 -3.18
N LEU A 104 9.63 5.48 -4.20
CA LEU A 104 8.59 4.58 -4.72
C LEU A 104 9.01 3.12 -4.52
N GLN A 105 8.05 2.22 -4.57
CA GLN A 105 8.26 0.78 -4.49
C GLN A 105 7.36 0.05 -5.49
N VAL A 106 7.77 -1.16 -5.87
CA VAL A 106 6.97 -2.10 -6.64
C VAL A 106 6.40 -3.15 -5.69
N ILE A 107 5.09 -3.36 -5.76
CA ILE A 107 4.41 -4.44 -5.05
C ILE A 107 3.73 -5.33 -6.10
N ALA A 108 4.08 -6.61 -6.11
CA ALA A 108 3.48 -7.61 -6.98
C ALA A 108 2.68 -8.64 -6.18
N ASN A 109 1.57 -9.10 -6.75
CA ASN A 109 0.85 -10.27 -6.29
C ASN A 109 0.41 -11.11 -7.50
N ALA A 110 -0.37 -12.17 -7.27
CA ALA A 110 -0.75 -13.12 -8.32
C ALA A 110 -1.56 -12.51 -9.48
N ASN A 111 -2.16 -11.33 -9.34
CA ASN A 111 -3.04 -10.75 -10.35
C ASN A 111 -2.67 -9.32 -10.78
N ASN A 112 -1.71 -8.68 -10.12
CA ASN A 112 -1.29 -7.33 -10.47
C ASN A 112 0.12 -6.99 -9.99
N VAL A 113 0.70 -5.99 -10.64
CA VAL A 113 1.89 -5.29 -10.19
C VAL A 113 1.53 -3.82 -9.99
N SER A 114 1.96 -3.23 -8.89
CA SER A 114 1.66 -1.85 -8.52
C SER A 114 2.95 -1.05 -8.28
N LEU A 115 2.97 0.19 -8.76
CA LEU A 115 3.97 1.21 -8.42
C LEU A 115 3.31 2.26 -7.54
N LEU A 116 3.87 2.51 -6.36
CA LEU A 116 3.29 3.40 -5.34
C LEU A 116 4.39 3.93 -4.39
N PRO A 117 4.12 4.97 -3.58
CA PRO A 117 5.03 5.45 -2.56
C PRO A 117 5.57 4.35 -1.64
N ALA A 118 6.88 4.41 -1.37
CA ALA A 118 7.55 3.56 -0.40
C ALA A 118 7.27 4.01 1.05
N SER A 119 7.08 5.31 1.24
CA SER A 119 6.78 5.96 2.51
C SER A 119 5.31 6.37 2.61
N LEU A 120 4.86 6.59 3.84
CA LEU A 120 3.50 7.06 4.17
C LEU A 120 2.40 6.08 3.71
N GLY A 121 2.12 5.08 4.53
CA GLY A 121 1.03 4.12 4.30
C GLY A 121 0.26 3.80 5.58
N LYS A 122 -0.39 2.62 5.60
CA LYS A 122 -1.27 2.16 6.69
C LYS A 122 -0.64 2.34 8.07
N ALA A 123 0.63 1.98 8.22
CA ALA A 123 1.34 2.08 9.49
C ALA A 123 1.45 3.52 9.99
N GLN A 124 1.81 4.47 9.11
CA GLN A 124 1.93 5.87 9.48
C GLN A 124 0.58 6.47 9.86
N ALA A 125 -0.50 6.11 9.15
CA ALA A 125 -1.85 6.52 9.52
C ALA A 125 -2.28 5.98 10.89
N VAL A 126 -2.01 4.69 11.16
CA VAL A 126 -2.31 4.07 12.47
C VAL A 126 -1.49 4.71 13.59
N MET A 127 -0.19 4.96 13.37
CA MET A 127 0.66 5.64 14.35
C MET A 127 0.20 7.08 14.61
N TYR A 128 -0.26 7.79 13.57
CA TYR A 128 -0.84 9.12 13.70
C TYR A 128 -2.10 9.08 14.57
N LEU A 129 -3.08 8.22 14.24
CA LEU A 129 -4.31 8.08 15.03
C LEU A 129 -4.01 7.73 16.48
N ARG A 130 -3.10 6.77 16.71
CA ARG A 130 -2.71 6.34 18.06
C ARG A 130 -2.14 7.49 18.86
N ARG A 131 -1.20 8.25 18.29
CA ARG A 131 -0.57 9.38 18.99
C ARG A 131 -1.52 10.55 19.22
N THR A 132 -2.40 10.84 18.26
CA THR A 132 -3.20 12.07 18.26
C THR A 132 -4.54 11.91 18.97
N TYR A 133 -5.23 10.79 18.78
CA TYR A 133 -6.62 10.61 19.26
C TYR A 133 -6.79 9.45 20.24
N PHE A 134 -5.81 8.56 20.35
CA PHE A 134 -5.87 7.37 21.20
C PHE A 134 -4.61 7.20 22.06
N SER A 135 -4.02 8.31 22.52
CA SER A 135 -2.80 8.30 23.33
C SER A 135 -2.98 7.55 24.64
N ASP A 136 -4.20 7.56 25.16
CA ASP A 136 -4.56 7.01 26.47
C ASP A 136 -5.17 5.60 26.35
N ALA A 137 -5.13 5.00 25.16
CA ALA A 137 -5.62 3.64 24.96
C ALA A 137 -4.78 2.65 25.79
N ALA A 138 -5.45 1.93 26.71
CA ALA A 138 -4.80 0.94 27.56
C ALA A 138 -4.28 -0.29 26.77
N LEU A 139 -4.85 -0.56 25.60
CA LEU A 139 -4.53 -1.70 24.75
C LEU A 139 -4.90 -1.41 23.30
N VAL A 140 -4.00 -1.71 22.37
CA VAL A 140 -4.22 -1.61 20.92
C VAL A 140 -4.02 -2.98 20.28
N LEU A 141 -5.08 -3.51 19.67
CA LEU A 141 -5.07 -4.76 18.91
C LEU A 141 -5.09 -4.45 17.41
N GLY A 142 -4.08 -4.94 16.68
CA GLY A 142 -4.03 -4.90 15.22
C GLY A 142 -4.54 -6.21 14.63
N LEU A 143 -5.44 -6.13 13.65
CA LEU A 143 -5.96 -7.30 12.94
C LEU A 143 -5.64 -7.17 11.45
N GLY A 144 -5.01 -8.20 10.86
CA GLY A 144 -4.61 -8.18 9.45
C GLY A 144 -4.22 -9.56 8.94
N ASP A 145 -4.34 -9.78 7.64
CA ASP A 145 -4.10 -11.08 7.00
C ASP A 145 -3.01 -11.05 5.95
N SER A 146 -2.57 -9.85 5.53
CA SER A 146 -1.65 -9.64 4.42
C SER A 146 -0.24 -9.29 4.91
N LEU A 147 0.80 -9.64 4.14
CA LEU A 147 2.17 -9.22 4.46
C LEU A 147 2.33 -7.70 4.50
N SER A 148 1.56 -6.99 3.66
CA SER A 148 1.53 -5.51 3.66
C SER A 148 0.90 -4.90 4.91
N ASP A 149 0.25 -5.71 5.76
CA ASP A 149 -0.33 -5.26 7.03
C ASP A 149 0.69 -5.30 8.17
N VAL A 150 1.76 -6.10 8.05
CA VAL A 150 2.81 -6.26 9.08
C VAL A 150 3.28 -4.91 9.65
N PRO A 151 3.57 -3.87 8.85
CA PRO A 151 4.05 -2.62 9.39
C PRO A 151 3.05 -1.92 10.33
N PHE A 152 1.74 -1.97 10.06
CA PHE A 152 0.76 -1.37 10.98
C PHE A 152 0.45 -2.29 12.16
N LEU A 153 0.47 -3.61 11.94
CA LEU A 153 0.32 -4.59 13.01
C LEU A 153 1.43 -4.44 14.07
N ASN A 154 2.66 -4.17 13.62
CA ASN A 154 3.81 -3.88 14.49
C ASN A 154 3.69 -2.53 15.23
N ALA A 155 2.78 -1.64 14.82
CA ALA A 155 2.52 -0.38 15.51
C ALA A 155 1.47 -0.53 16.65
N CYS A 156 0.87 -1.71 16.78
CA CYS A 156 -0.07 -2.08 17.84
C CYS A 156 0.65 -2.83 18.99
N ASP A 157 -0.04 -3.03 20.12
CA ASP A 157 0.53 -3.77 21.25
C ASP A 157 0.46 -5.28 21.02
N PHE A 158 -0.59 -5.75 20.34
CA PHE A 158 -0.70 -7.13 19.85
C PHE A 158 -1.18 -7.15 18.40
N ALA A 159 -0.69 -8.13 17.65
CA ALA A 159 -1.12 -8.42 16.29
C ALA A 159 -1.87 -9.75 16.26
N LEU A 160 -3.05 -9.76 15.64
CA LEU A 160 -3.85 -10.94 15.38
C LEU A 160 -3.98 -11.13 13.87
N THR A 161 -3.87 -12.37 13.44
CA THR A 161 -4.03 -12.75 12.03
C THR A 161 -4.93 -13.96 11.92
N PRO A 162 -5.87 -14.01 10.96
CA PRO A 162 -6.76 -15.15 10.83
C PRO A 162 -5.97 -16.41 10.41
N PRO A 163 -6.39 -17.60 10.88
CA PRO A 163 -5.83 -18.85 10.38
C PRO A 163 -6.02 -18.94 8.86
N GLY A 164 -4.97 -19.39 8.17
CA GLY A 164 -5.00 -19.48 6.72
C GLY A 164 -4.92 -18.15 5.98
N GLY A 165 -4.72 -16.99 6.65
CA GLY A 165 -4.37 -15.73 5.98
C GLY A 165 -3.01 -15.78 5.28
N GLN A 166 -2.73 -14.85 4.36
CA GLN A 166 -1.45 -14.79 3.64
C GLN A 166 -0.27 -14.75 4.61
N LEU A 167 -0.34 -13.88 5.62
CA LEU A 167 0.70 -13.68 6.63
C LEU A 167 1.04 -14.97 7.37
N LEU A 168 0.04 -15.66 7.93
CA LEU A 168 0.29 -16.89 8.68
C LEU A 168 0.81 -18.02 7.79
N ARG A 169 0.31 -18.13 6.54
CA ARG A 169 0.83 -19.10 5.57
C ARG A 169 2.30 -18.82 5.25
N SER A 170 2.68 -17.55 5.05
CA SER A 170 4.07 -17.16 4.78
C SER A 170 5.00 -17.51 5.94
N VAL A 171 4.60 -17.25 7.19
CA VAL A 171 5.37 -17.61 8.38
C VAL A 171 5.52 -19.14 8.49
N THR A 172 4.43 -19.89 8.26
CA THR A 172 4.45 -21.36 8.34
C THR A 172 5.30 -22.00 7.24
N ALA A 173 5.34 -21.39 6.05
CA ALA A 173 6.17 -21.86 4.95
C ALA A 173 7.67 -21.54 5.14
N ALA A 174 7.99 -20.53 5.97
CA ALA A 174 9.36 -20.16 6.26
C ALA A 174 10.07 -21.26 7.04
N ARG A 175 11.12 -21.83 6.45
CA ARG A 175 12.00 -22.79 7.13
C ARG A 175 13.03 -22.03 7.97
N LEU A 176 12.63 -21.66 9.17
CA LEU A 176 13.52 -21.02 10.14
C LEU A 176 14.09 -22.08 11.08
N PRO A 177 15.42 -22.10 11.31
CA PRO A 177 16.00 -22.99 12.31
C PRO A 177 15.45 -22.59 13.69
N GLN A 178 14.86 -23.56 14.40
CA GLN A 178 14.52 -23.37 15.81
C GLN A 178 15.82 -23.41 16.61
N ARG A 179 16.10 -22.35 17.36
CA ARG A 179 17.21 -22.26 18.29
C ARG A 179 16.68 -22.33 19.71
#